data_AF-A0A3N0VHH5-F1
#
_entry.id   AF-A0A3N0VHH5-F1
#
_cell.length_a   1.000
_cell.length_b   1.000
_cell.length_c   1.000
_cell.angle_alpha   90.00
_cell.angle_beta   90.00
_cell.angle_gamma   90.00
#
_symmetry.space_group_name_H-M   'P 1'
#
loop_
_entity.id
_entity.type
_entity.pdbx_description
1 polymer ?
#
loop_
_entity_poly.entity_id
_entity_poly.type
_entity_poly.pdbx_seq_one_letter_code
_entity_poly.pdbx_strand_id
1 'polypeptide(L)'
;MRSWLPTLLLSLVCALGLFGARAIAQAAAEADAAPAAAVPTEPDTELTQVSAETAASESAPVAAAQDDFDFFSDAPVQSAEVVELPPEKSRWLSLGGPLALFAFFFLVLAIIWWLVPFSSHSVDINLRDFPPAAKRGIALAVAMFGIAFCFGASEIWYQLRLHGSAEAYFAQMSLGKLIAFTHAHLFGFTTSFFIIGIPFSMQFNQLQVYQWVFPAGLAASLTDVMSWWGIKFLSPNFEWVSMFCGIVFSVSYLWMLIGLLRVLLFPEVIWASDKDRAPRLAAKAEQRQAARHGEGDY
;
A
#
# COMPACT_ATOMS: atom_id res chain seq x y z
N MET A 1 -11.23 -41.44 9.82
CA MET A 1 -10.90 -40.94 8.47
C MET A 1 -10.80 -39.43 8.52
N ARG A 2 -9.57 -38.88 8.53
CA ARG A 2 -9.33 -37.42 8.53
C ARG A 2 -9.90 -36.83 7.24
N SER A 3 -10.69 -35.77 7.34
CA SER A 3 -11.35 -35.14 6.21
C SER A 3 -10.33 -34.52 5.27
N TRP A 4 -10.13 -35.11 4.09
CA TRP A 4 -9.30 -34.57 3.01
C TRP A 4 -9.97 -33.38 2.29
N LEU A 5 -11.26 -33.18 2.53
CA LEU A 5 -12.07 -32.16 1.87
C LEU A 5 -11.53 -30.72 2.07
N PRO A 6 -11.14 -30.27 3.28
CA PRO A 6 -10.59 -28.92 3.46
C PRO A 6 -9.27 -28.73 2.70
N THR A 7 -8.42 -29.76 2.65
CA THR A 7 -7.16 -29.73 1.90
C THR A 7 -7.41 -29.62 0.41
N LEU A 8 -8.33 -30.42 -0.14
CA LEU A 8 -8.68 -30.36 -1.56
C LEU A 8 -9.30 -29.01 -1.94
N LEU A 9 -10.17 -28.46 -1.09
CA LEU A 9 -10.75 -27.13 -1.30
C LEU A 9 -9.65 -26.05 -1.29
N LEU A 10 -8.72 -26.09 -0.33
CA LEU A 10 -7.60 -25.15 -0.28
C LEU A 10 -6.71 -25.27 -1.52
N SER A 11 -6.37 -26.49 -1.94
CA SER A 11 -5.59 -26.73 -3.16
C SER A 11 -6.29 -26.20 -4.40
N LEU A 12 -7.62 -26.39 -4.50
CA LEU A 12 -8.42 -25.85 -5.60
C LEU A 12 -8.40 -24.32 -5.61
N VAL A 13 -8.58 -23.68 -4.45
CA VAL A 13 -8.51 -22.21 -4.32
C VAL A 13 -7.14 -21.69 -4.74
N CYS A 14 -6.05 -22.31 -4.29
CA CYS A 14 -4.70 -21.93 -4.69
C CYS A 14 -4.47 -22.11 -6.19
N ALA A 15 -4.93 -23.22 -6.78
CA ALA A 15 -4.81 -23.48 -8.20
C ALA A 15 -5.59 -22.43 -9.03
N LEU A 16 -6.85 -22.16 -8.66
CA LEU A 16 -7.66 -21.12 -9.31
C LEU A 16 -7.01 -19.73 -9.18
N GLY A 17 -6.44 -19.41 -8.02
CA GLY A 17 -5.69 -18.17 -7.81
C GLY A 17 -4.49 -18.03 -8.74
N LEU A 18 -3.70 -19.11 -8.94
CA LEU A 18 -2.57 -19.12 -9.86
C LEU A 18 -3.00 -18.96 -11.33
N PHE A 19 -4.05 -19.68 -11.74
CA PHE A 19 -4.59 -19.55 -13.10
C PHE A 19 -5.15 -18.15 -13.35
N GLY A 20 -5.88 -17.57 -12.40
CA GLY A 20 -6.40 -16.20 -12.47
C GLY A 20 -5.27 -15.17 -12.58
N ALA A 21 -4.25 -15.26 -11.71
CA ALA A 21 -3.09 -14.37 -11.76
C ALA A 21 -2.36 -14.45 -13.11
N ARG A 22 -2.20 -15.66 -13.65
CA ARG A 22 -1.61 -15.87 -14.98
C ARG A 22 -2.46 -15.22 -16.08
N ALA A 23 -3.77 -15.41 -16.08
CA ALA A 23 -4.65 -14.83 -17.08
C ALA A 23 -4.59 -13.29 -17.06
N ILE A 24 -4.58 -12.69 -15.87
CA ILE A 24 -4.41 -11.24 -15.69
C ILE A 24 -3.06 -10.77 -16.24
N ALA A 25 -1.98 -11.51 -15.96
CA ALA A 25 -0.65 -11.18 -16.47
C ALA A 25 -0.55 -11.30 -17.99
N GLN A 26 -1.21 -12.28 -18.59
CA GLN A 26 -1.28 -12.43 -20.05
C GLN A 26 -2.03 -11.26 -20.70
N ALA A 27 -3.21 -10.91 -20.16
CA ALA A 27 -3.98 -9.76 -20.62
C ALA A 27 -3.18 -8.45 -20.49
N ALA A 28 -2.39 -8.30 -19.43
CA ALA A 28 -1.50 -7.16 -19.25
C ALA A 28 -0.40 -7.10 -20.31
N ALA A 29 0.25 -8.23 -20.59
CA ALA A 29 1.29 -8.31 -21.62
C ALA A 29 0.73 -8.01 -23.01
N GLU A 30 -0.49 -8.48 -23.32
CA GLU A 30 -1.17 -8.19 -24.59
C GLU A 30 -1.54 -6.70 -24.69
N ALA A 31 -2.06 -6.09 -23.62
CA ALA A 31 -2.39 -4.68 -23.59
C ALA A 31 -1.16 -3.77 -23.72
N ASP A 32 -0.04 -4.13 -23.08
CA ASP A 32 1.20 -3.38 -23.14
C ASP A 32 1.96 -3.59 -24.47
N ALA A 33 1.73 -4.73 -25.16
CA ALA A 33 2.32 -5.02 -26.48
C ALA A 33 1.49 -4.49 -27.66
N ALA A 34 0.23 -4.10 -27.44
CA ALA A 34 -0.59 -3.47 -28.47
C ALA A 34 0.11 -2.17 -28.90
N PRO A 35 0.37 -1.96 -30.21
CA PRO A 35 0.94 -0.71 -30.67
C PRO A 35 0.03 0.40 -30.20
N ALA A 36 0.59 1.41 -29.50
CA ALA A 36 -0.14 2.61 -29.15
C ALA A 36 -0.81 3.08 -30.44
N ALA A 37 -2.14 2.99 -30.49
CA ALA A 37 -2.89 3.42 -31.67
C ALA A 37 -2.38 4.80 -32.01
N ALA A 38 -1.80 4.93 -33.20
CA ALA A 38 -1.14 6.14 -33.64
C ALA A 38 -2.07 7.30 -33.30
N VAL A 39 -1.65 8.15 -32.35
CA VAL A 39 -2.13 9.52 -32.31
C VAL A 39 -1.92 10.00 -33.74
N PRO A 40 -2.96 10.45 -34.48
CA PRO A 40 -2.75 10.99 -35.80
C PRO A 40 -1.75 12.14 -35.63
N THR A 41 -0.51 11.87 -36.00
CA THR A 41 0.51 12.87 -36.20
C THR A 41 -0.07 13.81 -37.24
N GLU A 42 -0.46 15.00 -36.82
CA GLU A 42 -0.61 16.12 -37.74
C GLU A 42 0.63 16.13 -38.63
N PRO A 43 0.46 16.29 -39.96
CA PRO A 43 1.59 16.26 -40.86
C PRO A 43 2.59 17.36 -40.48
N ASP A 44 3.82 16.93 -40.23
CA ASP A 44 4.98 17.75 -39.93
C ASP A 44 5.04 18.96 -40.87
N THR A 45 4.82 20.16 -40.32
CA THR A 45 5.21 21.38 -41.04
C THR A 45 6.71 21.54 -40.83
N GLU A 46 7.49 20.93 -41.73
CA GLU A 46 8.92 21.20 -41.88
C GLU A 46 9.14 22.71 -42.08
N LEU A 47 9.76 23.35 -41.08
CA LEU A 47 10.34 24.69 -41.19
C LEU A 47 11.55 24.63 -42.13
N THR A 48 11.28 24.64 -43.43
CA THR A 48 12.31 24.90 -44.45
C THR A 48 12.27 26.37 -44.83
N GLN A 49 13.23 27.13 -44.32
CA GLN A 49 13.55 28.50 -44.74
C GLN A 49 14.05 28.47 -46.20
N VAL A 50 13.27 28.99 -47.15
CA VAL A 50 13.79 29.42 -48.46
C VAL A 50 13.12 30.73 -48.88
N SER A 51 13.98 31.68 -49.21
CA SER A 51 13.74 33.03 -49.70
C SER A 51 12.94 33.08 -51.02
N ALA A 52 12.35 34.26 -51.24
CA ALA A 52 11.52 34.65 -52.38
C ALA A 52 12.13 34.42 -53.78
N GLU A 53 11.30 33.95 -54.73
CA GLU A 53 11.03 34.64 -56.02
C GLU A 53 9.90 33.94 -56.82
N THR A 54 8.87 34.73 -57.13
CA THR A 54 8.08 34.84 -58.37
C THR A 54 7.91 33.63 -59.32
N ALA A 55 6.66 33.19 -59.54
CA ALA A 55 6.00 33.14 -60.86
C ALA A 55 4.56 32.60 -60.78
N ALA A 56 3.66 33.24 -61.52
CA ALA A 56 2.22 33.05 -61.54
C ALA A 56 1.74 31.81 -62.30
N SER A 57 0.57 31.28 -61.91
CA SER A 57 -0.39 30.67 -62.85
C SER A 57 -1.81 30.71 -62.26
N GLU A 58 -2.73 31.21 -63.08
CA GLU A 58 -4.19 31.36 -62.86
C GLU A 58 -4.92 30.03 -62.64
N SER A 59 -5.93 30.00 -61.75
CA SER A 59 -7.29 29.54 -62.09
C SER A 59 -8.29 29.63 -60.93
N ALA A 60 -9.34 30.44 -61.16
CA ALA A 60 -10.74 30.39 -60.68
C ALA A 60 -11.09 30.41 -59.16
N PRO A 61 -12.12 31.18 -58.75
CA PRO A 61 -12.54 31.26 -57.36
C PRO A 61 -13.47 30.09 -57.01
N VAL A 62 -13.01 29.18 -56.14
CA VAL A 62 -13.94 28.40 -55.34
C VAL A 62 -14.32 29.28 -54.17
N ALA A 63 -15.60 29.65 -54.08
CA ALA A 63 -16.16 30.37 -52.96
C ALA A 63 -15.94 29.54 -51.68
N ALA A 64 -14.88 29.86 -50.94
CA ALA A 64 -14.74 29.46 -49.57
C ALA A 64 -15.88 30.12 -48.81
N ALA A 65 -16.86 29.34 -48.36
CA ALA A 65 -17.63 29.73 -47.20
C ALA A 65 -16.60 30.00 -46.10
N GLN A 66 -16.40 31.27 -45.77
CA GLN A 66 -15.68 31.67 -44.57
C GLN A 66 -16.55 31.19 -43.40
N ASP A 67 -16.28 29.98 -42.91
CA ASP A 67 -16.68 29.60 -41.57
C ASP A 67 -15.86 30.47 -40.62
N ASP A 68 -16.49 31.56 -40.20
CA ASP A 68 -16.01 32.58 -39.26
C ASP A 68 -15.93 31.97 -37.85
N PHE A 69 -15.09 30.94 -37.66
CA PHE A 69 -14.86 30.29 -36.38
C PHE A 69 -13.77 31.05 -35.61
N ASP A 70 -14.21 31.98 -34.77
CA ASP A 70 -13.33 32.73 -33.88
C ASP A 70 -13.04 31.92 -32.59
N PHE A 71 -11.92 31.19 -32.62
CA PHE A 71 -11.42 30.36 -31.51
C PHE A 71 -11.18 31.15 -30.21
N PHE A 72 -11.00 32.47 -30.28
CA PHE A 72 -10.71 33.33 -29.14
C PHE A 72 -11.88 34.23 -28.73
N SER A 73 -13.06 34.02 -29.32
CA SER A 73 -14.24 34.78 -28.91
C SER A 73 -14.77 34.30 -27.56
N ASP A 74 -15.16 35.25 -26.71
CA ASP A 74 -15.94 34.97 -25.49
C ASP A 74 -17.41 34.61 -25.80
N ALA A 75 -17.79 34.46 -27.08
CA ALA A 75 -19.15 34.07 -27.44
C ALA A 75 -19.37 32.59 -27.10
N PRO A 76 -20.52 32.23 -26.49
CA PRO A 76 -20.83 30.86 -26.15
C PRO A 76 -20.87 30.01 -27.43
N VAL A 77 -20.04 28.97 -27.47
CA VAL A 77 -19.97 28.02 -28.58
C VAL A 77 -21.37 27.43 -28.80
N GLN A 78 -21.98 27.73 -29.95
CA GLN A 78 -23.35 27.31 -30.27
C GLN A 78 -23.42 25.91 -30.90
N SER A 79 -22.36 25.11 -30.83
CA SER A 79 -22.42 23.73 -31.30
C SER A 79 -23.33 22.92 -30.38
N ALA A 80 -24.46 22.47 -30.91
CA ALA A 80 -25.37 21.50 -30.28
C ALA A 80 -24.76 20.08 -30.20
N GLU A 81 -23.45 19.96 -30.39
CA GLU A 81 -22.69 18.74 -30.17
C GLU A 81 -22.60 18.57 -28.64
N VAL A 82 -23.63 17.93 -28.10
CA VAL A 82 -23.72 17.54 -26.71
C VAL A 82 -22.44 16.77 -26.40
N VAL A 83 -21.55 17.38 -25.63
CA VAL A 83 -20.47 16.66 -24.98
C VAL A 83 -21.16 15.62 -24.09
N GLU A 84 -21.30 14.39 -24.60
CA GLU A 84 -21.86 13.28 -23.86
C GLU A 84 -20.92 13.02 -22.68
N LEU A 85 -21.26 13.63 -21.54
CA LEU A 85 -20.57 13.35 -20.30
C LEU A 85 -20.75 11.86 -20.03
N PRO A 86 -19.66 11.14 -19.69
CA PRO A 86 -19.78 9.74 -19.34
C PRO A 86 -20.84 9.60 -18.24
N PRO A 87 -21.73 8.61 -18.35
CA PRO A 87 -22.86 8.47 -17.44
C PRO A 87 -22.37 8.46 -15.99
N GLU A 88 -23.11 9.14 -15.11
CA GLU A 88 -22.76 9.17 -13.69
C GLU A 88 -22.58 7.75 -13.16
N LYS A 89 -21.43 7.52 -12.48
CA LYS A 89 -21.13 6.21 -11.91
C LYS A 89 -22.23 5.83 -10.92
N SER A 90 -22.72 4.59 -11.03
CA SER A 90 -23.72 4.04 -10.11
C SER A 90 -23.32 4.21 -8.65
N ARG A 91 -24.30 4.53 -7.79
CA ARG A 91 -24.13 4.61 -6.33
C ARG A 91 -23.52 3.36 -5.71
N TRP A 92 -23.74 2.20 -6.33
CA TRP A 92 -23.11 0.96 -5.90
C TRP A 92 -21.60 0.98 -6.10
N LEU A 93 -21.11 1.52 -7.23
CA LEU A 93 -19.69 1.62 -7.51
C LEU A 93 -19.01 2.72 -6.69
N SER A 94 -19.68 3.84 -6.50
CA SER A 94 -19.12 5.00 -5.81
C SER A 94 -19.20 4.91 -4.28
N LEU A 95 -20.21 4.24 -3.72
CA LEU A 95 -20.38 4.13 -2.26
C LEU A 95 -20.46 2.68 -1.77
N GLY A 96 -21.24 1.84 -2.46
CA GLY A 96 -21.43 0.44 -2.08
C GLY A 96 -20.12 -0.37 -2.10
N GLY A 97 -19.29 -0.19 -3.13
CA GLY A 97 -18.00 -0.86 -3.28
C GLY A 97 -17.02 -0.55 -2.15
N PRO A 98 -16.72 0.73 -1.87
CA PRO A 98 -15.89 1.11 -0.72
C PRO A 98 -16.42 0.57 0.61
N LEU A 99 -17.74 0.66 0.86
CA LEU A 99 -18.35 0.13 2.09
C LEU A 99 -18.25 -1.39 2.19
N ALA A 100 -18.43 -2.10 1.07
CA ALA A 100 -18.24 -3.56 1.02
C ALA A 100 -16.79 -3.94 1.32
N LEU A 101 -15.82 -3.13 0.87
CA LEU A 101 -14.41 -3.37 1.15
C LEU A 101 -14.04 -3.07 2.62
N PHE A 102 -14.65 -2.06 3.25
CA PHE A 102 -14.57 -1.90 4.71
C PHE A 102 -15.17 -3.10 5.45
N ALA A 103 -16.35 -3.58 5.04
CA ALA A 103 -16.95 -4.77 5.63
C ALA A 103 -16.05 -6.00 5.46
N PHE A 104 -15.40 -6.14 4.30
CA PHE A 104 -14.42 -7.19 4.04
C PHE A 104 -13.25 -7.14 5.03
N PHE A 105 -12.69 -5.96 5.32
CA PHE A 105 -11.64 -5.82 6.33
C PHE A 105 -12.06 -6.39 7.69
N PHE A 106 -13.24 -6.02 8.19
CA PHE A 106 -13.75 -6.53 9.47
C PHE A 106 -14.08 -8.02 9.39
N LEU A 107 -14.55 -8.51 8.25
CA LEU A 107 -14.79 -9.94 8.02
C LEU A 107 -13.49 -10.73 8.10
N VAL A 108 -12.39 -10.24 7.49
CA VAL A 108 -11.08 -10.89 7.60
C VAL A 108 -10.64 -10.99 9.05
N LEU A 109 -10.82 -9.92 9.84
CA LEU A 109 -10.50 -9.94 11.27
C LEU A 109 -11.37 -10.94 12.05
N ALA A 110 -12.68 -10.97 11.76
CA ALA A 110 -13.59 -11.93 12.38
C ALA A 110 -13.24 -13.37 12.02
N ILE A 111 -12.86 -13.63 10.76
CA ILE A 111 -12.41 -14.95 10.29
C ILE A 111 -11.11 -15.36 11.00
N ILE A 112 -10.12 -14.48 11.07
CA ILE A 112 -8.86 -14.78 11.78
C ILE A 112 -9.15 -15.10 13.23
N TRP A 113 -9.97 -14.30 13.89
CA TRP A 113 -10.36 -14.50 15.27
C TRP A 113 -11.10 -15.84 15.49
N TRP A 114 -11.95 -16.22 14.54
CA TRP A 114 -12.70 -17.48 14.62
C TRP A 114 -11.82 -18.71 14.32
N LEU A 115 -10.96 -18.63 13.31
CA LEU A 115 -10.15 -19.76 12.84
C LEU A 115 -8.89 -19.99 13.69
N VAL A 116 -8.32 -18.94 14.28
CA VAL A 116 -7.09 -19.02 15.07
C VAL A 116 -7.44 -18.98 16.55
N PRO A 117 -7.51 -20.13 17.24
CA PRO A 117 -7.96 -20.18 18.63
C PRO A 117 -7.00 -19.43 19.55
N PHE A 118 -7.56 -18.61 20.43
CA PHE A 118 -6.83 -17.96 21.50
C PHE A 118 -6.35 -19.00 22.50
N SER A 119 -5.04 -19.21 22.57
CA SER A 119 -4.43 -20.01 23.62
C SER A 119 -3.30 -19.20 24.27
N SER A 120 -3.43 -18.94 25.57
CA SER A 120 -2.38 -18.29 26.35
C SER A 120 -1.31 -19.32 26.70
N HIS A 121 -0.52 -19.73 25.70
CA HIS A 121 0.68 -20.52 25.96
C HIS A 121 1.82 -19.56 26.31
N SER A 122 2.27 -19.60 27.57
CA SER A 122 3.44 -18.85 28.01
C SER A 122 4.71 -19.55 27.53
N VAL A 123 5.05 -19.39 26.25
CA VAL A 123 6.42 -19.69 25.83
C VAL A 123 7.32 -18.59 26.41
N ASP A 124 8.32 -19.00 27.20
CA ASP A 124 9.24 -18.07 27.84
C ASP A 124 10.40 -17.67 26.93
N ILE A 125 10.05 -17.00 25.83
CA ILE A 125 11.04 -16.42 24.92
C ILE A 125 11.11 -14.93 25.18
N ASN A 126 12.26 -14.48 25.69
CA ASN A 126 12.60 -13.07 25.84
C ASN A 126 13.74 -12.75 24.87
N LEU A 127 13.53 -11.78 23.99
CA LEU A 127 14.51 -11.37 22.98
C LEU A 127 15.82 -10.87 23.60
N ARG A 128 15.80 -10.45 24.88
CA ARG A 128 17.00 -10.03 25.62
C ARG A 128 17.99 -11.19 25.82
N ASP A 129 17.48 -12.40 25.94
CA ASP A 129 18.26 -13.60 26.22
C ASP A 129 18.86 -14.23 24.95
N PHE A 130 18.55 -13.68 23.77
CA PHE A 130 19.09 -14.17 22.51
C PHE A 130 20.62 -13.94 22.41
N PRO A 131 21.34 -14.80 21.67
CA PRO A 131 22.76 -14.59 21.38
C PRO A 131 23.01 -13.21 20.78
N PRO A 132 24.13 -12.53 21.11
CA PRO A 132 24.42 -11.19 20.62
C PRO A 132 24.35 -11.05 19.09
N ALA A 133 24.77 -12.08 18.34
CA ALA A 133 24.68 -12.10 16.88
C ALA A 133 23.23 -12.01 16.37
N ALA A 134 22.32 -12.79 16.95
CA ALA A 134 20.90 -12.75 16.62
C ALA A 134 20.27 -11.39 16.96
N LYS A 135 20.57 -10.84 18.14
CA LYS A 135 20.06 -9.51 18.54
C LYS A 135 20.52 -8.41 17.58
N ARG A 136 21.80 -8.40 17.19
CA ARG A 136 22.35 -7.45 16.22
C ARG A 136 21.71 -7.61 14.84
N GLY A 137 21.56 -8.85 14.37
CA GLY A 137 20.93 -9.15 13.08
C GLY A 137 19.48 -8.69 13.03
N ILE A 138 18.68 -9.02 14.05
CA ILE A 138 17.29 -8.58 14.16
C ILE A 138 17.22 -7.05 14.25
N ALA A 139 18.03 -6.42 15.10
CA ALA A 139 18.00 -4.97 15.26
C ALA A 139 18.34 -4.23 13.97
N LEU A 140 19.36 -4.68 13.23
CA LEU A 140 19.72 -4.09 11.94
C LEU A 140 18.62 -4.31 10.89
N ALA A 141 18.07 -5.52 10.79
CA ALA A 141 16.99 -5.82 9.84
C ALA A 141 15.76 -4.94 10.13
N VAL A 142 15.34 -4.88 11.40
CA VAL A 142 14.20 -4.08 11.84
C VAL A 142 14.42 -2.58 11.57
N ALA A 143 15.64 -2.06 11.82
CA ALA A 143 15.98 -0.68 11.50
C ALA A 143 15.95 -0.39 9.99
N MET A 144 16.49 -1.29 9.17
CA MET A 144 16.45 -1.19 7.70
C MET A 144 15.02 -1.21 7.17
N PHE A 145 14.15 -2.05 7.75
CA PHE A 145 12.73 -2.05 7.43
C PHE A 145 12.05 -0.74 7.81
N GLY A 146 12.39 -0.16 8.98
CA GLY A 146 11.91 1.17 9.37
C GLY A 146 12.31 2.26 8.37
N ILE A 147 13.55 2.22 7.87
CA ILE A 147 14.01 3.14 6.82
C ILE A 147 13.22 2.93 5.52
N ALA A 148 13.05 1.68 5.10
CA ALA A 148 12.27 1.35 3.90
C ALA A 148 10.81 1.84 4.02
N PHE A 149 10.20 1.71 5.20
CA PHE A 149 8.88 2.25 5.48
C PHE A 149 8.82 3.77 5.33
N CYS A 150 9.82 4.51 5.83
CA CYS A 150 9.89 5.97 5.65
C CYS A 150 9.99 6.36 4.16
N PHE A 151 10.76 5.62 3.36
CA PHE A 151 10.82 5.83 1.91
C PHE A 151 9.50 5.50 1.23
N GLY A 152 8.81 4.42 1.61
CA GLY A 152 7.48 4.10 1.09
C GLY A 152 6.45 5.18 1.41
N ALA A 153 6.42 5.69 2.64
CA ALA A 153 5.54 6.80 3.01
C ALA A 153 5.86 8.10 2.24
N SER A 154 7.15 8.37 2.02
CA SER A 154 7.61 9.51 1.23
C SER A 154 7.27 9.36 -0.26
N GLU A 155 7.31 8.12 -0.79
CA GLU A 155 6.89 7.82 -2.16
C GLU A 155 5.42 8.15 -2.37
N ILE A 156 4.52 7.78 -1.45
CA ILE A 156 3.10 8.14 -1.55
C ILE A 156 2.95 9.67 -1.69
N TRP A 157 3.59 10.43 -0.81
CA TRP A 157 3.55 11.89 -0.86
C TRP A 157 4.10 12.44 -2.18
N TYR A 158 5.22 11.91 -2.66
CA TYR A 158 5.83 12.29 -3.92
C TYR A 158 4.91 12.01 -5.12
N GLN A 159 4.34 10.80 -5.21
CA GLN A 159 3.46 10.41 -6.32
C GLN A 159 2.18 11.25 -6.33
N LEU A 160 1.58 11.51 -5.17
CA LEU A 160 0.40 12.39 -5.07
C LEU A 160 0.72 13.83 -5.49
N ARG A 161 1.91 14.35 -5.14
CA ARG A 161 2.38 15.67 -5.58
C ARG A 161 2.63 15.74 -7.09
N LEU A 162 3.19 14.68 -7.66
CA LEU A 162 3.54 14.63 -9.09
C LEU A 162 2.29 14.53 -9.98
N HIS A 163 1.31 13.71 -9.58
CA HIS A 163 0.12 13.44 -10.37
C HIS A 163 -1.10 14.28 -9.94
N GLY A 164 -1.03 14.97 -8.80
CA GLY A 164 -2.09 15.83 -8.27
C GLY A 164 -3.16 15.09 -7.47
N SER A 165 -3.51 13.86 -7.83
CA SER A 165 -4.47 13.03 -7.11
C SER A 165 -4.15 11.53 -7.24
N ALA A 166 -4.73 10.72 -6.34
CA ALA A 166 -4.65 9.26 -6.43
C ALA A 166 -5.32 8.74 -7.71
N GLU A 167 -6.45 9.32 -8.11
CA GLU A 167 -7.14 8.98 -9.36
C GLU A 167 -6.22 9.17 -10.57
N ALA A 168 -5.59 10.34 -10.69
CA ALA A 168 -4.68 10.63 -11.80
C ALA A 168 -3.47 9.70 -11.81
N TYR A 169 -2.91 9.40 -10.64
CA TYR A 169 -1.80 8.46 -10.50
C TYR A 169 -2.16 7.05 -10.99
N PHE A 170 -3.29 6.50 -10.55
CA PHE A 170 -3.71 5.15 -10.92
C PHE A 170 -4.25 5.06 -12.36
N ALA A 171 -4.82 6.14 -12.89
CA ALA A 171 -5.24 6.24 -14.29
C ALA A 171 -4.06 6.14 -15.26
N GLN A 172 -2.91 6.74 -14.92
CA GLN A 172 -1.70 6.72 -15.76
C GLN A 172 -0.86 5.45 -15.59
N MET A 173 -1.16 4.62 -14.59
CA MET A 173 -0.47 3.36 -14.39
C MET A 173 -0.88 2.36 -15.48
N SER A 174 0.02 1.54 -16.03
CA SER A 174 -0.39 0.43 -16.89
C SER A 174 -0.96 -0.74 -16.07
N LEU A 175 -1.58 -1.74 -16.72
CA LEU A 175 -2.01 -2.95 -16.02
C LEU A 175 -0.79 -3.74 -15.51
N GLY A 176 0.25 -3.91 -16.35
CA GLY A 176 1.49 -4.56 -15.96
C GLY A 176 2.15 -3.90 -14.75
N LYS A 177 2.20 -2.56 -14.73
CA LYS A 177 2.75 -1.79 -13.59
C LYS A 177 1.93 -2.00 -12.32
N LEU A 178 0.59 -2.06 -12.40
CA LEU A 178 -0.26 -2.33 -11.23
C LEU A 178 -0.04 -3.75 -10.67
N ILE A 179 0.15 -4.75 -11.53
CA ILE A 179 0.47 -6.13 -11.11
C ILE A 179 1.82 -6.15 -10.38
N ALA A 180 2.85 -5.54 -10.95
CA ALA A 180 4.17 -5.45 -10.34
C ALA A 180 4.11 -4.71 -8.99
N PHE A 181 3.39 -3.59 -8.94
CA PHE A 181 3.17 -2.81 -7.73
C PHE A 181 2.46 -3.63 -6.64
N THR A 182 1.41 -4.36 -7.01
CA THR A 182 0.66 -5.28 -6.14
C THR A 182 1.57 -6.37 -5.56
N HIS A 183 2.37 -7.02 -6.41
CA HIS A 183 3.29 -8.08 -5.98
C HIS A 183 4.33 -7.55 -4.98
N ALA A 184 5.01 -6.46 -5.34
CA ALA A 184 6.06 -5.88 -4.51
C ALA A 184 5.52 -5.45 -3.13
N HIS A 185 4.34 -4.83 -3.09
CA HIS A 185 3.74 -4.38 -1.84
C HIS A 185 3.21 -5.54 -0.98
N LEU A 186 2.50 -6.52 -1.56
CA LEU A 186 2.05 -7.70 -0.79
C LEU A 186 3.25 -8.46 -0.19
N PHE A 187 4.33 -8.62 -0.96
CA PHE A 187 5.56 -9.21 -0.48
C PHE A 187 6.18 -8.36 0.64
N GLY A 188 6.31 -7.05 0.43
CA GLY A 188 6.87 -6.12 1.40
C GLY A 188 6.08 -6.07 2.71
N PHE A 189 4.75 -5.96 2.66
CA PHE A 189 3.86 -5.96 3.81
C PHE A 189 3.95 -7.27 4.60
N THR A 190 3.84 -8.40 3.92
CA THR A 190 3.90 -9.73 4.56
C THR A 190 5.25 -9.95 5.23
N THR A 191 6.35 -9.63 4.54
CA THR A 191 7.71 -9.79 5.06
C THR A 191 7.97 -8.86 6.23
N SER A 192 7.51 -7.60 6.15
CA SER A 192 7.61 -6.62 7.22
C SER A 192 6.94 -7.10 8.50
N PHE A 193 5.71 -7.59 8.39
CA PHE A 193 4.96 -8.14 9.52
C PHE A 193 5.59 -9.45 10.01
N PHE A 194 6.10 -10.32 9.14
CA PHE A 194 6.82 -11.51 9.58
C PHE A 194 8.07 -11.18 10.41
N ILE A 195 8.92 -10.26 9.93
CA ILE A 195 10.20 -9.91 10.57
C ILE A 195 10.00 -9.10 11.85
N ILE A 196 9.03 -8.21 11.91
CA ILE A 196 8.81 -7.33 13.07
C ILE A 196 7.73 -7.92 13.99
N GLY A 197 6.61 -8.32 13.40
CA GLY A 197 5.41 -8.72 14.12
C GLY A 197 5.57 -10.05 14.86
N ILE A 198 6.30 -11.04 14.32
CA ILE A 198 6.54 -12.30 15.06
C ILE A 198 7.42 -12.06 16.30
N PRO A 199 8.64 -11.48 16.19
CA PRO A 199 9.45 -11.20 17.37
C PRO A 199 8.73 -10.29 18.39
N PHE A 200 7.98 -9.30 17.91
CA PHE A 200 7.14 -8.46 18.76
C PHE A 200 6.09 -9.28 19.51
N SER A 201 5.33 -10.13 18.81
CA SER A 201 4.29 -10.96 19.42
C SER A 201 4.85 -11.96 20.43
N MET A 202 6.06 -12.47 20.19
CA MET A 202 6.76 -13.35 21.14
C MET A 202 7.19 -12.61 22.40
N GLN A 203 7.74 -11.40 22.25
CA GLN A 203 8.18 -10.57 23.38
C GLN A 203 7.03 -10.10 24.27
N PHE A 204 5.86 -9.82 23.66
CA PHE A 204 4.73 -9.20 24.33
C PHE A 204 3.48 -10.09 24.37
N ASN A 205 3.67 -11.40 24.47
CA ASN A 205 2.60 -12.40 24.34
C ASN A 205 1.45 -12.30 25.38
N GLN A 206 1.59 -11.53 26.46
CA GLN A 206 0.61 -11.47 27.56
C GLN A 206 -0.52 -10.45 27.36
N LEU A 207 -0.42 -9.54 26.38
CA LEU A 207 -1.38 -8.44 26.22
C LEU A 207 -2.33 -8.69 25.05
N GLN A 208 -3.63 -8.83 25.37
CA GLN A 208 -4.70 -9.10 24.40
C GLN A 208 -4.73 -8.08 23.25
N VAL A 209 -4.39 -6.82 23.52
CA VAL A 209 -4.32 -5.76 22.49
C VAL A 209 -3.30 -6.10 21.41
N TYR A 210 -2.14 -6.68 21.76
CA TYR A 210 -1.10 -6.98 20.77
C TYR A 210 -1.48 -8.10 19.81
N GLN A 211 -2.37 -8.98 20.23
CA GLN A 211 -2.91 -10.02 19.38
C GLN A 211 -3.86 -9.47 18.32
N TRP A 212 -4.38 -8.25 18.49
CA TRP A 212 -5.19 -7.56 17.48
C TRP A 212 -4.35 -6.71 16.54
N VAL A 213 -3.29 -6.07 17.04
CA VAL A 213 -2.43 -5.17 16.24
C VAL A 213 -1.84 -5.90 15.03
N PHE A 214 -1.34 -7.11 15.23
CA PHE A 214 -0.71 -7.88 14.16
C PHE A 214 -1.69 -8.29 13.04
N PRO A 215 -2.83 -8.96 13.33
CA PRO A 215 -3.86 -9.24 12.34
C PRO A 215 -4.48 -7.99 11.71
N ALA A 216 -4.69 -6.92 12.47
CA ALA A 216 -5.24 -5.65 11.97
C ALA A 216 -4.35 -5.05 10.88
N GLY A 217 -3.04 -5.00 11.10
CA GLY A 217 -2.10 -4.49 10.11
C GLY A 217 -2.03 -5.35 8.84
N LEU A 218 -2.06 -6.69 8.96
CA LEU A 218 -2.09 -7.58 7.81
C LEU A 218 -3.42 -7.50 7.03
N ALA A 219 -4.56 -7.46 7.73
CA ALA A 219 -5.85 -7.28 7.10
C ALA A 219 -5.95 -5.93 6.38
N ALA A 220 -5.39 -4.86 6.98
CA ALA A 220 -5.28 -3.55 6.36
C ALA A 220 -4.43 -3.62 5.09
N SER A 221 -3.28 -4.29 5.12
CA SER A 221 -2.39 -4.42 3.96
C SER A 221 -3.05 -5.14 2.77
N LEU A 222 -3.82 -6.19 3.02
CA LEU A 222 -4.56 -6.90 1.98
C LEU A 222 -5.69 -6.04 1.40
N THR A 223 -6.43 -5.37 2.28
CA THR A 223 -7.55 -4.50 1.90
C THR A 223 -7.08 -3.27 1.12
N ASP A 224 -5.92 -2.69 1.49
CA ASP A 224 -5.30 -1.57 0.80
C ASP A 224 -4.97 -1.93 -0.65
N VAL A 225 -4.32 -3.06 -0.86
CA VAL A 225 -4.01 -3.57 -2.21
C VAL A 225 -5.27 -3.70 -3.03
N MET A 226 -6.33 -4.30 -2.49
CA MET A 226 -7.62 -4.42 -3.19
C MET A 226 -8.22 -3.04 -3.51
N SER A 227 -8.06 -2.06 -2.63
CA SER A 227 -8.57 -0.71 -2.85
C SER A 227 -7.89 -0.02 -4.04
N TRP A 228 -6.60 -0.27 -4.31
CA TRP A 228 -5.90 0.29 -5.48
C TRP A 228 -6.49 -0.18 -6.81
N TRP A 229 -6.85 -1.46 -6.88
CA TRP A 229 -7.57 -2.00 -8.03
C TRP A 229 -8.96 -1.36 -8.16
N GLY A 230 -9.63 -1.09 -7.04
CA GLY A 230 -10.87 -0.33 -7.00
C GLY A 230 -10.74 1.11 -7.48
N ILE A 231 -9.67 1.82 -7.09
CA ILE A 231 -9.37 3.19 -7.54
C ILE A 231 -9.20 3.20 -9.05
N LYS A 232 -8.41 2.24 -9.58
CA LYS A 232 -8.11 2.18 -11.02
C LYS A 232 -9.32 1.83 -11.89
N PHE A 233 -10.11 0.82 -11.50
CA PHE A 233 -11.11 0.23 -12.39
C PHE A 233 -12.56 0.59 -12.04
N LEU A 234 -12.84 1.05 -10.82
CA LEU A 234 -14.21 1.28 -10.36
C LEU A 234 -14.46 2.76 -10.08
N SER A 235 -13.85 3.30 -9.02
CA SER A 235 -14.13 4.65 -8.55
C SER A 235 -12.99 5.23 -7.71
N PRO A 236 -12.70 6.53 -7.82
CA PRO A 236 -11.76 7.23 -6.93
C PRO A 236 -12.13 7.12 -5.45
N ASN A 237 -13.40 6.90 -5.12
CA ASN A 237 -13.87 6.79 -3.73
C ASN A 237 -13.27 5.61 -2.95
N PHE A 238 -12.62 4.65 -3.64
CA PHE A 238 -11.83 3.63 -2.95
C PHE A 238 -10.59 4.21 -2.25
N GLU A 239 -10.18 5.44 -2.55
CA GLU A 239 -9.13 6.18 -1.84
C GLU A 239 -9.42 6.29 -0.34
N TRP A 240 -10.69 6.43 0.08
CA TRP A 240 -11.07 6.44 1.49
C TRP A 240 -10.66 5.15 2.21
N VAL A 241 -10.80 4.01 1.53
CA VAL A 241 -10.38 2.71 2.06
C VAL A 241 -8.86 2.64 2.11
N SER A 242 -8.19 3.06 1.03
CA SER A 242 -6.72 3.07 0.98
C SER A 242 -6.12 3.92 2.10
N MET A 243 -6.63 5.14 2.32
CA MET A 243 -6.19 6.01 3.41
C MET A 243 -6.40 5.38 4.78
N PHE A 244 -7.58 4.81 5.03
CA PHE A 244 -7.86 4.12 6.29
C PHE A 244 -6.87 2.96 6.51
N CYS A 245 -6.69 2.10 5.51
CA CYS A 245 -5.78 0.97 5.59
C CYS A 245 -4.33 1.43 5.79
N GLY A 246 -3.90 2.48 5.10
CA GLY A 246 -2.59 3.09 5.26
C GLY A 246 -2.35 3.59 6.68
N ILE A 247 -3.35 4.23 7.31
CA ILE A 247 -3.26 4.67 8.72
C ILE A 247 -3.19 3.47 9.66
N VAL A 248 -4.10 2.50 9.54
CA VAL A 248 -4.13 1.30 10.41
C VAL A 248 -2.83 0.52 10.28
N PHE A 249 -2.35 0.32 9.06
CA PHE A 249 -1.06 -0.32 8.78
C PHE A 249 0.08 0.45 9.44
N SER A 250 0.18 1.75 9.20
CA SER A 250 1.26 2.60 9.71
C SER A 250 1.31 2.62 11.23
N VAL A 251 0.17 2.80 11.90
CA VAL A 251 0.09 2.81 13.36
C VAL A 251 0.48 1.44 13.91
N SER A 252 -0.04 0.36 13.35
CA SER A 252 0.27 -1.01 13.79
C SER A 252 1.75 -1.33 13.60
N TYR A 253 2.29 -1.00 12.43
CA TYR A 253 3.68 -1.23 12.06
C TYR A 253 4.64 -0.41 12.93
N LEU A 254 4.45 0.90 13.03
CA LEU A 254 5.34 1.78 13.80
C LEU A 254 5.31 1.44 15.28
N TRP A 255 4.14 1.09 15.82
CA TRP A 255 4.04 0.64 17.20
C TRP A 255 4.92 -0.60 17.46
N MET A 256 4.80 -1.62 16.62
CA MET A 256 5.60 -2.84 16.76
C MET A 256 7.10 -2.58 16.53
N LEU A 257 7.43 -1.78 15.51
CA LEU A 257 8.79 -1.37 15.18
C LEU A 257 9.47 -0.68 16.37
N ILE A 258 8.84 0.36 16.93
CA ILE A 258 9.36 1.12 18.07
C ILE A 258 9.48 0.20 19.28
N GLY A 259 8.44 -0.61 19.55
CA GLY A 259 8.43 -1.54 20.66
C GLY A 259 9.61 -2.51 20.62
N LEU A 260 9.91 -3.06 19.44
CA LEU A 260 10.99 -4.02 19.20
C LEU A 260 12.38 -3.38 19.22
N LEU A 261 12.57 -2.26 18.51
CA LEU A 261 13.84 -1.51 18.53
C LEU A 261 14.21 -1.09 19.94
N ARG A 262 13.23 -0.67 20.74
CA ARG A 262 13.45 -0.31 22.14
C ARG A 262 13.93 -1.51 22.97
N VAL A 263 13.40 -2.72 22.79
CA VAL A 263 13.91 -3.92 23.49
C VAL A 263 15.35 -4.24 23.10
N LEU A 264 15.66 -4.13 21.81
CA LEU A 264 16.93 -4.58 21.25
C LEU A 264 18.06 -3.58 21.45
N LEU A 265 17.79 -2.28 21.23
CA LEU A 265 18.80 -1.21 21.27
C LEU A 265 18.88 -0.52 22.64
N PHE A 266 17.76 -0.43 23.35
CA PHE A 266 17.66 0.29 24.62
C PHE A 266 17.11 -0.62 25.72
N PRO A 267 17.80 -1.74 26.04
CA PRO A 267 17.28 -2.73 26.97
C PRO A 267 16.94 -2.10 28.32
N GLU A 268 17.67 -1.07 28.77
CA GLU A 268 17.46 -0.34 30.03
C GLU A 268 16.10 0.36 30.19
N VAL A 269 15.38 0.60 29.10
CA VAL A 269 14.05 1.22 29.12
C VAL A 269 12.99 0.15 29.41
N ILE A 270 12.41 0.23 30.60
CA ILE A 270 11.38 -0.69 31.10
C ILE A 270 9.99 -0.13 30.76
N TRP A 271 9.21 -0.86 29.96
CA TRP A 271 7.82 -0.51 29.67
C TRP A 271 6.83 -1.20 30.61
N ALA A 272 5.64 -0.63 30.75
CA ALA A 272 4.54 -1.23 31.53
C ALA A 272 4.14 -2.61 30.98
N SER A 273 4.27 -2.78 29.66
CA SER A 273 3.95 -4.02 28.94
C SER A 273 5.09 -5.04 28.87
N ASP A 274 6.26 -4.74 29.45
CA ASP A 274 7.38 -5.69 29.44
C ASP A 274 7.07 -6.90 30.33
N LYS A 275 7.26 -8.09 29.77
CA LYS A 275 7.05 -9.37 30.47
C LYS A 275 7.89 -9.53 31.74
N ASP A 276 9.12 -9.02 31.71
CA ASP A 276 10.12 -9.06 32.77
C ASP A 276 10.16 -7.74 33.58
N ARG A 277 9.11 -6.92 33.51
CA ARG A 277 9.06 -5.63 34.21
C ARG A 277 9.33 -5.75 35.72
N ALA A 278 8.62 -6.66 36.40
CA ALA A 278 8.74 -6.82 37.85
C ALA A 278 10.17 -7.18 38.31
N PRO A 279 10.81 -8.26 37.80
CA PRO A 279 12.17 -8.59 38.21
C PRO A 279 13.18 -7.48 37.86
N ARG A 280 12.98 -6.76 36.76
CA ARG A 280 13.88 -5.66 36.36
C ARG A 280 13.77 -4.43 37.24
N LEU A 281 12.56 -4.07 37.66
CA LEU A 281 12.36 -2.96 38.61
C LEU A 281 12.96 -3.32 39.98
N ALA A 282 12.85 -4.57 40.42
CA ALA A 282 13.48 -5.05 41.64
C ALA A 282 15.01 -4.94 41.58
N ALA A 283 15.64 -5.49 40.52
CA ALA A 283 17.09 -5.40 40.34
C ALA A 283 17.60 -3.95 40.29
N LYS A 284 16.86 -3.04 39.64
CA LYS A 284 17.21 -1.61 39.59
C LYS A 284 17.05 -0.92 40.95
N ALA A 285 16.08 -1.34 41.76
CA ALA A 285 15.90 -0.84 43.12
C ALA A 285 17.05 -1.30 44.03
N GLU A 286 17.46 -2.57 43.94
CA GLU A 286 18.61 -3.12 44.67
C GLU A 286 19.92 -2.40 44.30
N GLN A 287 20.19 -2.19 43.00
CA GLN A 287 21.36 -1.43 42.55
C GLN A 287 21.39 0.00 43.11
N ARG A 288 20.24 0.67 43.16
CA ARG A 288 20.13 2.02 43.74
C ARG A 288 20.35 2.02 45.25
N GLN A 289 19.89 0.99 45.96
CA GLN A 289 20.16 0.84 47.39
C GLN A 289 21.64 0.60 47.64
N ALA A 290 22.27 -0.31 46.89
CA ALA A 290 23.70 -0.59 46.99
C ALA A 290 24.56 0.66 46.70
N ALA A 291 24.22 1.46 45.68
CA ALA A 291 24.92 2.70 45.38
C ALA A 291 24.83 3.73 46.52
N ARG A 292 23.68 3.82 47.20
CA ARG A 292 23.50 4.74 48.35
C ARG A 292 24.34 4.36 49.56
N HIS A 293 24.56 3.07 49.79
CA HIS A 293 25.41 2.60 50.89
C HIS A 293 26.90 2.80 50.60
N GLY A 294 27.33 2.81 49.33
CA GLY A 294 28.72 3.04 48.94
C GLY A 294 29.19 4.50 48.96
N GLU A 295 28.27 5.47 48.88
CA GLU A 295 28.61 6.92 48.89
C GLU A 295 28.69 7.54 50.30
N GLY A 296 28.33 6.80 51.35
CA GLY A 296 28.30 7.29 52.73
C GLY A 296 29.28 6.61 53.71
N ASP A 297 30.08 5.65 53.23
CA ASP A 297 30.99 4.82 54.03
C ASP A 297 32.47 5.24 53.88
N TYR A 298 32.74 6.55 53.78
CA TYR A 298 34.10 7.12 53.82
C TYR A 298 34.23 8.19 54.92
#